data_AF-A0A8B8JTA0-F1
#
_entry.id   AF-A0A8B8JTA0-F1
#
_cell.length_a   1.000
_cell.length_b   1.000
_cell.length_c   1.000
_cell.angle_alpha   90.00
_cell.angle_beta   90.00
_cell.angle_gamma   90.00
#
_symmetry.space_group_name_H-M   'P 1'
#
loop_
_entity.id
_entity.type
_entity.pdbx_description
1 polymer ?
#
loop_
_entity_poly.entity_id
_entity_poly.type
_entity_poly.pdbx_seq_one_letter_code
_entity_poly.pdbx_strand_id
1 'polypeptide(L)'
;MKKAIELTEQAGTKGVQVQIAGRIDGKEIARIEWIREGRVPLQTIRAKIDYCSYTVRTIYGALEPAWITSRQIEAGRRAMSRNVRRGGQIWVRIFPDKPVTVRPTETRMGSGKGSPEYWVSVVKPGKILYEMADNSGARELMCIRILGASNRRYAYIGDIVVAVIKEAVPNMTLERSEVIRAVIVRTCKELKRSNGILIQYDDNAAVVIDQEGNPKGTRIFCAIARELRQLNFTKIVSLAPEVL
;
A
#
# COMPACT_ATOMS: atom_id res chain seq x y z
N MET A 1 6.47 22.29 -9.81
CA MET A 1 5.31 21.90 -10.63
C MET A 1 4.40 23.08 -10.97
N LYS A 2 3.96 23.89 -9.99
CA LYS A 2 3.20 25.14 -10.25
C LYS A 2 3.83 26.05 -11.33
N LYS A 3 5.13 26.34 -11.18
CA LYS A 3 5.91 27.11 -12.16
C LYS A 3 5.91 26.50 -13.59
N ALA A 4 5.82 25.18 -13.71
CA ALA A 4 5.75 24.53 -15.02
C ALA A 4 4.36 24.72 -15.65
N ILE A 5 3.29 24.58 -14.86
CA ILE A 5 1.92 24.84 -15.32
C ILE A 5 1.79 26.30 -15.78
N GLU A 6 2.29 27.24 -14.99
CA GLU A 6 2.35 28.68 -15.30
C GLU A 6 3.04 28.97 -16.65
N LEU A 7 4.20 28.35 -16.90
CA LEU A 7 4.92 28.47 -18.18
C LEU A 7 4.13 27.85 -19.35
N THR A 8 3.36 26.79 -19.09
CA THR A 8 2.56 26.13 -20.12
C THR A 8 1.34 26.97 -20.49
N GLU A 9 0.74 27.66 -19.52
CA GLU A 9 -0.34 28.63 -19.74
C GLU A 9 0.17 29.85 -20.53
N GLN A 10 1.35 30.37 -20.20
CA GLN A 10 2.01 31.46 -20.95
C GLN A 10 2.29 31.10 -22.41
N ALA A 11 2.45 29.81 -22.72
CA ALA A 11 2.62 29.31 -24.09
C ALA A 11 1.29 29.22 -24.90
N GLY A 12 0.16 29.69 -24.35
CA GLY A 12 -1.14 29.73 -25.04
C GLY A 12 -1.96 28.44 -24.90
N THR A 13 -1.65 27.60 -23.91
CA THR A 13 -2.37 26.35 -23.66
C THR A 13 -3.75 26.61 -23.06
N LYS A 14 -4.81 26.05 -23.66
CA LYS A 14 -6.21 26.29 -23.24
C LYS A 14 -6.64 25.50 -22.00
N GLY A 15 -5.92 24.44 -21.67
CA GLY A 15 -6.14 23.65 -20.47
C GLY A 15 -5.02 22.65 -20.24
N VAL A 16 -4.70 22.43 -18.97
CA VAL A 16 -3.64 21.55 -18.52
C VAL A 16 -4.22 20.55 -17.53
N GLN A 17 -3.96 19.27 -17.76
CA GLN A 17 -4.28 18.21 -16.81
C GLN A 17 -3.00 17.47 -16.44
N VAL A 18 -2.63 17.55 -15.16
CA VAL A 18 -1.47 16.84 -14.60
C VAL A 18 -1.96 15.77 -13.65
N GLN A 19 -1.53 14.53 -13.88
CA GLN A 19 -1.68 13.44 -12.92
C GLN A 19 -0.34 13.22 -12.22
N ILE A 20 -0.36 13.23 -10.91
CA ILE A 20 0.78 12.81 -10.09
C ILE A 20 0.34 11.54 -9.39
N ALA A 21 1.07 10.44 -9.57
CA ALA A 21 0.75 9.16 -8.98
C ALA A 21 2.00 8.53 -8.35
N GLY A 22 1.90 8.08 -7.10
CA GLY A 22 2.97 7.35 -6.42
C GLY A 22 2.98 7.55 -4.90
N ARG A 23 4.03 7.06 -4.25
CA ARG A 23 4.30 7.30 -2.82
C ARG A 23 4.94 8.67 -2.65
N ILE A 24 4.10 9.69 -2.65
CA ILE A 24 4.52 11.09 -2.48
C ILE A 24 5.12 11.24 -1.07
N ASP A 25 6.26 11.92 -0.97
CA ASP A 25 7.06 12.10 0.26
C ASP A 25 7.60 10.80 0.89
N GLY A 26 7.67 9.69 0.13
CA GLY A 26 8.21 8.42 0.63
C GLY A 26 7.31 7.69 1.63
N LYS A 27 6.04 8.11 1.74
CA LYS A 27 5.04 7.55 2.65
C LYS A 27 4.59 6.16 2.21
N GLU A 28 4.12 5.32 3.13
CA GLU A 28 3.62 3.96 2.82
C GLU A 28 2.52 3.95 1.74
N ILE A 29 1.71 5.02 1.71
CA ILE A 29 0.51 5.12 0.89
C ILE A 29 0.82 5.68 -0.51
N ALA A 30 0.30 5.01 -1.53
CA ALA A 30 0.23 5.58 -2.88
C ALA A 30 -0.91 6.61 -2.97
N ARG A 31 -0.60 7.80 -3.47
CA ARG A 31 -1.55 8.88 -3.70
C ARG A 31 -1.62 9.20 -5.18
N ILE A 32 -2.83 9.52 -5.64
CA ILE A 32 -3.05 10.13 -6.94
C ILE A 32 -3.64 11.52 -6.71
N GLU A 33 -2.93 12.52 -7.22
CA GLU A 33 -3.35 13.91 -7.21
C GLU A 33 -3.55 14.37 -8.66
N TRP A 34 -4.67 15.05 -8.90
CA TRP A 34 -5.00 15.64 -10.19
C TRP A 34 -4.96 17.15 -10.05
N ILE A 35 -4.17 17.79 -10.89
CA ILE A 35 -4.21 19.24 -11.08
C ILE A 35 -4.85 19.48 -12.44
N ARG A 36 -5.90 20.30 -12.47
CA ARG A 36 -6.67 20.60 -13.68
C ARG A 36 -6.88 22.09 -13.75
N GLU A 37 -6.34 22.73 -14.78
CA GLU A 37 -6.48 24.16 -15.03
C GLU A 37 -6.93 24.41 -16.48
N GLY A 38 -7.66 25.51 -16.69
CA GLY A 38 -8.29 25.84 -17.98
C GLY A 38 -9.51 24.99 -18.36
N ARG A 39 -10.03 25.18 -19.58
CA ARG A 39 -11.20 24.48 -20.13
C ARG A 39 -11.02 24.25 -21.63
N VAL A 40 -11.26 23.02 -22.09
CA VAL A 40 -11.28 22.70 -23.53
C VAL A 40 -12.73 22.58 -24.00
N PRO A 41 -13.16 23.29 -25.06
CA PRO A 41 -14.53 23.21 -25.57
C PRO A 41 -14.86 21.80 -26.10
N LEU A 42 -15.95 21.19 -25.61
CA LEU A 42 -16.39 19.83 -25.97
C LEU A 42 -16.75 19.63 -27.46
N GLN A 43 -17.05 20.71 -28.19
CA GLN A 43 -17.61 20.64 -29.54
C GLN A 43 -16.58 20.43 -30.64
N THR A 44 -15.28 20.46 -30.34
CA THR A 44 -14.24 20.34 -31.37
C THR A 44 -13.31 19.18 -31.08
N ILE A 45 -13.56 18.02 -31.71
CA ILE A 45 -12.63 16.87 -31.78
C ILE A 45 -11.25 17.28 -32.39
N ARG A 46 -11.12 18.50 -32.93
CA ARG A 46 -9.90 19.07 -33.52
C ARG A 46 -8.95 19.74 -32.51
N ALA A 47 -9.19 19.67 -31.20
CA ALA A 47 -8.22 20.18 -30.24
C ALA A 47 -6.94 19.33 -30.29
N LYS A 48 -5.79 19.96 -30.52
CA LYS A 48 -4.49 19.29 -30.43
C LYS A 48 -4.19 19.02 -28.96
N ILE A 49 -4.24 17.74 -28.57
CA ILE A 49 -3.96 17.28 -27.20
C ILE A 49 -2.62 16.56 -27.23
N ASP A 50 -1.62 17.15 -26.59
CA ASP A 50 -0.30 16.55 -26.44
C ASP A 50 -0.20 15.88 -25.06
N TYR A 51 0.26 14.62 -25.04
CA TYR A 51 0.46 13.85 -23.80
C TYR A 51 1.95 13.72 -23.52
N CYS A 52 2.35 13.92 -22.26
CA CYS A 52 3.71 13.68 -21.81
C CYS A 52 3.68 12.91 -20.48
N SER A 53 4.55 11.91 -20.35
CA SER A 53 4.82 11.23 -19.08
C SER A 53 6.28 11.43 -18.74
N TYR A 54 6.56 11.85 -17.51
CA TYR A 54 7.92 12.14 -17.06
C TYR A 54 8.13 11.62 -15.66
N THR A 55 9.25 10.92 -15.44
CA THR A 55 9.61 10.39 -14.12
C THR A 55 10.24 11.49 -13.26
N VAL A 56 9.64 11.79 -12.12
CA VAL A 56 10.16 12.79 -11.17
C VAL A 56 11.40 12.22 -10.45
N ARG A 57 12.54 12.91 -10.56
CA ARG A 57 13.74 12.63 -9.75
C ARG A 57 13.55 13.23 -8.35
N THR A 58 13.70 12.41 -7.31
CA THR A 58 13.67 12.83 -5.90
C THR A 58 15.07 13.31 -5.46
N ILE A 59 15.19 13.90 -4.26
CA ILE A 59 16.51 14.23 -3.66
C ILE A 59 17.40 13.00 -3.46
N TYR A 60 16.81 11.80 -3.45
CA TYR A 60 17.50 10.51 -3.41
C TYR A 60 17.78 9.94 -4.81
N GLY A 61 17.58 10.72 -5.88
CA GLY A 61 17.69 10.31 -7.27
C GLY A 61 16.37 9.84 -7.89
N ALA A 62 16.45 9.31 -9.12
CA ALA A 62 15.40 8.43 -9.62
C ALA A 62 15.48 7.15 -8.78
N LEU A 63 14.45 6.86 -8.00
CA LEU A 63 14.42 5.57 -7.34
C LEU A 63 14.28 4.52 -8.46
N GLU A 64 15.26 3.66 -8.62
CA GLU A 64 15.24 2.62 -9.65
C GLU A 64 14.72 1.30 -9.06
N PRO A 65 14.06 0.45 -9.85
CA PRO A 65 13.71 -0.88 -9.41
C PRO A 65 14.96 -1.67 -9.03
N ALA A 66 14.98 -2.22 -7.82
CA ALA A 66 16.08 -3.06 -7.34
C ALA A 66 15.72 -4.54 -7.49
N TRP A 67 16.72 -5.37 -7.80
CA TRP A 67 16.55 -6.83 -7.82
C TRP A 67 16.95 -7.36 -6.46
N ILE A 68 15.99 -7.92 -5.72
CA ILE A 68 16.23 -8.50 -4.40
C ILE A 68 16.19 -10.02 -4.52
N THR A 69 17.28 -10.68 -4.14
CA THR A 69 17.39 -12.14 -4.15
C THR A 69 16.57 -12.80 -3.04
N SER A 70 16.17 -14.04 -3.23
CA SER A 70 15.52 -14.86 -2.17
C SER A 70 16.32 -14.88 -0.85
N ARG A 71 17.65 -14.92 -0.94
CA ARG A 71 18.55 -14.87 0.22
C ARG A 71 18.48 -13.55 0.97
N GLN A 72 18.43 -12.42 0.26
CA GLN A 72 18.29 -11.09 0.86
C GLN A 72 16.92 -10.89 1.51
N ILE A 73 15.86 -11.42 0.90
CA ILE A 73 14.50 -11.43 1.47
C ILE A 73 14.49 -12.22 2.79
N GLU A 74 15.08 -13.42 2.80
CA GLU A 74 15.13 -14.23 4.02
C GLU A 74 16.04 -13.63 5.10
N ALA A 75 17.16 -13.02 4.71
CA ALA A 75 18.04 -12.32 5.63
C ALA A 75 17.35 -11.12 6.31
N GLY A 76 16.60 -10.32 5.53
CA GLY A 76 15.80 -9.23 6.06
C GLY A 76 14.73 -9.73 7.03
N ARG A 77 13.96 -10.76 6.65
CA ARG A 77 12.97 -11.41 7.52
C ARG A 77 13.58 -11.87 8.85
N ARG A 78 14.70 -12.60 8.80
CA ARG A 78 15.43 -13.08 10.00
C ARG A 78 15.93 -11.94 10.88
N ALA A 79 16.47 -10.87 10.28
CA ALA A 79 16.95 -9.71 11.02
C ALA A 79 15.81 -9.02 11.78
N MET A 80 14.64 -8.85 11.15
CA MET A 80 13.48 -8.30 11.85
C MET A 80 12.94 -9.27 12.89
N SER A 81 12.87 -10.59 12.62
CA SER A 81 12.39 -11.57 13.61
C SER A 81 13.21 -11.58 14.90
N ARG A 82 14.48 -11.21 14.85
CA ARG A 82 15.35 -11.10 16.04
C ARG A 82 15.04 -9.85 16.88
N ASN A 83 14.60 -8.77 16.26
CA ASN A 83 14.32 -7.49 16.91
C ASN A 83 12.84 -7.34 17.33
N VAL A 84 11.95 -8.10 16.69
CA VAL A 84 10.53 -8.17 17.07
C VAL A 84 10.42 -8.97 18.37
N ARG A 85 10.07 -8.28 19.47
CA ARG A 85 9.73 -8.94 20.75
C ARG A 85 8.56 -9.90 20.53
N ARG A 86 8.51 -10.97 21.33
CA ARG A 86 7.49 -12.05 21.28
C ARG A 86 6.10 -11.51 20.87
N GLY A 87 5.60 -11.92 19.70
CA GLY A 87 4.23 -11.67 19.26
C GLY A 87 4.04 -10.95 17.92
N GLY A 88 5.05 -10.29 17.35
CA GLY A 88 4.93 -9.69 16.01
C GLY A 88 5.35 -10.66 14.90
N GLN A 89 4.59 -10.73 13.80
CA GLN A 89 4.94 -11.54 12.65
C GLN A 89 5.07 -10.74 11.38
N ILE A 90 6.19 -11.01 10.72
CA ILE A 90 6.71 -10.28 9.58
C ILE A 90 6.17 -10.95 8.32
N TRP A 91 5.26 -10.28 7.64
CA TRP A 91 4.71 -10.73 6.37
C TRP A 91 5.63 -10.33 5.23
N VAL A 92 6.18 -11.28 4.50
CA VAL A 92 6.99 -10.99 3.30
C VAL A 92 6.06 -10.66 2.14
N ARG A 93 6.14 -9.42 1.63
CA ARG A 93 5.23 -8.89 0.59
C ARG A 93 5.77 -9.05 -0.83
N ILE A 94 6.99 -9.55 -0.96
CA ILE A 94 7.68 -9.76 -2.22
C ILE A 94 8.06 -11.23 -2.38
N PHE A 95 7.80 -11.78 -3.56
CA PHE A 95 8.17 -13.16 -3.91
C PHE A 95 9.25 -13.13 -5.00
N PRO A 96 10.32 -13.92 -4.89
CA PRO A 96 11.36 -14.00 -5.90
C PRO A 96 10.87 -14.86 -7.09
N ASP A 97 10.18 -14.22 -8.02
CA ASP A 97 9.46 -14.85 -9.15
C ASP A 97 10.23 -14.82 -10.47
N LYS A 98 11.34 -14.07 -10.56
CA LYS A 98 12.13 -13.98 -11.79
C LYS A 98 13.41 -14.81 -11.70
N PRO A 99 13.61 -15.78 -12.61
CA PRO A 99 14.85 -16.54 -12.66
C PRO A 99 15.96 -15.70 -13.32
N VAL A 100 17.10 -15.60 -12.65
CA VAL A 100 18.35 -15.08 -13.23
C VAL A 100 19.13 -16.27 -13.77
N THR A 101 19.33 -16.27 -15.07
CA THR A 101 20.07 -17.30 -15.78
C THR A 101 21.48 -16.81 -16.06
N VAL A 102 22.49 -17.62 -15.76
CA VAL A 102 23.88 -17.29 -16.06
C VAL A 102 24.37 -18.15 -17.22
N ARG A 103 25.22 -17.55 -18.05
CA ARG A 103 25.92 -18.23 -19.13
C ARG A 103 27.41 -18.14 -18.90
N PRO A 104 28.17 -19.20 -19.21
CA PRO A 104 29.61 -19.11 -19.32
C PRO A 104 29.96 -18.07 -20.40
N THR A 105 30.97 -17.26 -20.10
CA THR A 105 31.41 -16.10 -20.89
C THR A 105 31.78 -16.47 -22.34
N GLU A 106 32.15 -17.73 -22.61
CA GLU A 106 32.65 -18.21 -23.91
C GLU A 106 31.58 -18.88 -24.80
N THR A 107 30.29 -18.79 -24.45
CA THR A 107 29.21 -19.42 -25.24
C THR A 107 28.83 -18.61 -26.49
N ARG A 108 28.63 -19.32 -27.62
CA ARG A 108 28.25 -18.71 -28.90
C ARG A 108 26.90 -17.97 -28.78
N MET A 109 26.82 -16.76 -29.33
CA MET A 109 25.57 -15.99 -29.36
C MET A 109 24.48 -16.76 -30.13
N GLY A 110 23.25 -16.80 -29.58
CA GLY A 110 22.07 -17.41 -30.20
C GLY A 110 21.52 -18.65 -29.50
N SER A 111 22.25 -19.29 -28.58
CA SER A 111 21.80 -20.56 -27.97
C SER A 111 20.69 -20.46 -26.90
N GLY A 112 19.94 -19.35 -26.81
CA GLY A 112 18.85 -19.15 -25.81
C GLY A 112 19.27 -18.43 -24.52
N LYS A 113 18.55 -18.66 -23.40
CA LYS A 113 18.97 -18.25 -22.04
C LYS A 113 19.65 -19.43 -21.34
N GLY A 114 20.52 -19.18 -20.34
CA GLY A 114 21.22 -20.24 -19.60
C GLY A 114 20.30 -20.97 -18.59
N SER A 115 20.85 -21.90 -17.81
CA SER A 115 20.12 -22.48 -16.68
C SER A 115 19.85 -21.43 -15.59
N PRO A 116 18.68 -21.44 -14.92
CA PRO A 116 18.43 -20.57 -13.78
C PRO A 116 19.42 -20.84 -12.64
N GLU A 117 20.13 -19.82 -12.18
CA GLU A 117 21.08 -19.92 -11.06
C GLU A 117 20.44 -19.48 -9.75
N TYR A 118 19.68 -18.38 -9.77
CA TYR A 118 18.96 -17.87 -8.60
C TYR A 118 17.71 -17.09 -8.99
N TRP A 119 16.86 -16.84 -8.01
CA TRP A 119 15.58 -16.15 -8.20
C TRP A 119 15.61 -14.78 -7.52
N VAL A 120 15.04 -13.79 -8.20
CA VAL A 120 14.95 -12.40 -7.74
C VAL A 120 13.52 -11.89 -7.81
N SER A 121 13.19 -10.96 -6.92
CA SER A 121 12.00 -10.13 -7.02
C SER A 121 12.42 -8.75 -7.50
N VAL A 122 11.73 -8.21 -8.52
CA VAL A 122 11.96 -6.83 -8.96
C VAL A 122 11.11 -5.91 -8.09
N VAL A 123 11.78 -5.21 -7.19
CA VAL A 123 11.14 -4.34 -6.22
C VAL A 123 11.17 -2.93 -6.74
N LYS A 124 9.98 -2.38 -6.99
CA LYS A 124 9.84 -0.97 -7.33
C LYS A 124 10.10 -0.10 -6.10
N PRO A 125 10.65 1.10 -6.29
CA PRO A 125 10.76 2.12 -5.26
C PRO A 125 9.54 2.29 -4.37
N GLY A 126 9.81 2.44 -3.07
CA GLY A 126 8.79 2.62 -2.04
C GLY A 126 8.00 1.35 -1.73
N LYS A 127 8.16 0.23 -2.46
CA LYS A 127 7.43 -1.00 -2.17
C LYS A 127 7.79 -1.52 -0.79
N ILE A 128 6.79 -1.62 0.07
CA ILE A 128 6.92 -2.20 1.40
C ILE A 128 7.27 -3.68 1.22
N LEU A 129 8.41 -4.09 1.78
CA LEU A 129 8.91 -5.46 1.68
C LEU A 129 8.32 -6.37 2.75
N TYR A 130 8.01 -5.78 3.91
CA TYR A 130 7.55 -6.50 5.08
C TYR A 130 6.48 -5.72 5.84
N GLU A 131 5.49 -6.41 6.38
CA GLU A 131 4.33 -5.77 7.00
C GLU A 131 3.95 -6.39 8.35
N MET A 132 3.42 -5.57 9.25
CA MET A 132 2.84 -5.92 10.56
C MET A 132 1.64 -4.98 10.81
N ALA A 133 0.48 -5.49 11.22
CA ALA A 133 -0.74 -4.69 11.37
C ALA A 133 -0.99 -4.22 12.82
N ASP A 134 -1.07 -5.14 13.78
CA ASP A 134 -1.20 -4.83 15.21
C ASP A 134 -0.53 -5.91 16.09
N ASN A 135 -0.57 -5.72 17.41
CA ASN A 135 -0.08 -6.71 18.39
C ASN A 135 -1.22 -7.46 19.11
N SER A 136 -2.42 -7.53 18.53
CA SER A 136 -3.58 -8.19 19.15
C SER A 136 -3.40 -9.71 19.28
N GLY A 137 -2.51 -10.29 18.49
CA GLY A 137 -2.29 -11.73 18.40
C GLY A 137 -3.07 -12.42 17.29
N ALA A 138 -4.02 -11.74 16.63
CA ALA A 138 -4.67 -12.24 15.42
C ALA A 138 -3.78 -12.01 14.19
N ARG A 139 -3.57 -13.05 13.38
CA ARG A 139 -2.72 -12.99 12.18
C ARG A 139 -3.54 -12.85 10.91
N GLU A 140 -4.57 -13.68 10.79
CA GLU A 140 -5.45 -13.72 9.62
C GLU A 140 -6.90 -13.73 10.05
N LEU A 141 -7.70 -12.90 9.39
CA LEU A 141 -9.11 -12.74 9.64
C LEU A 141 -9.91 -13.12 8.40
N MET A 142 -10.93 -13.95 8.58
CA MET A 142 -11.95 -14.20 7.57
C MET A 142 -13.19 -13.38 7.90
N CYS A 143 -13.48 -12.35 7.10
CA CYS A 143 -14.70 -11.57 7.25
C CYS A 143 -15.94 -12.44 6.99
N ILE A 144 -16.91 -12.38 7.90
CA ILE A 144 -18.22 -13.05 7.79
C ILE A 144 -19.27 -12.04 7.35
N ARG A 145 -19.29 -10.85 7.98
CA ARG A 145 -20.36 -9.88 7.83
C ARG A 145 -19.89 -8.46 8.11
N ILE A 146 -20.44 -7.51 7.37
CA ILE A 146 -20.27 -6.07 7.63
C ILE A 146 -21.38 -5.61 8.58
N LEU A 147 -21.02 -4.95 9.68
CA LEU A 147 -21.98 -4.41 10.65
C LEU A 147 -22.50 -3.04 10.21
N GLY A 148 -23.72 -2.70 10.65
CA GLY A 148 -24.32 -1.38 10.40
C GLY A 148 -24.86 -1.16 8.99
N ALA A 149 -24.94 -2.21 8.16
CA ALA A 149 -25.46 -2.11 6.81
C ALA A 149 -26.37 -3.28 6.43
N SER A 150 -27.52 -2.98 5.83
CA SER A 150 -28.35 -3.98 5.15
C SER A 150 -27.76 -4.28 3.77
N ASN A 151 -27.37 -5.54 3.52
CA ASN A 151 -26.93 -6.07 2.21
C ASN A 151 -25.74 -5.37 1.51
N ARG A 152 -24.86 -4.66 2.22
CA ARG A 152 -23.61 -4.18 1.62
C ARG A 152 -22.68 -5.35 1.29
N ARG A 153 -22.22 -5.40 0.04
CA ARG A 153 -21.27 -6.42 -0.47
C ARG A 153 -19.81 -6.11 -0.18
N TYR A 154 -19.47 -4.84 0.06
CA TYR A 154 -18.10 -4.37 0.23
C TYR A 154 -17.96 -3.50 1.48
N ALA A 155 -16.87 -3.73 2.21
CA ALA A 155 -16.44 -2.93 3.34
C ALA A 155 -15.37 -1.93 2.88
N TYR A 156 -15.36 -0.76 3.48
CA TYR A 156 -14.41 0.31 3.24
C TYR A 156 -13.72 0.69 4.55
N ILE A 157 -12.72 1.57 4.45
CA ILE A 157 -11.99 2.07 5.62
C ILE A 157 -12.99 2.66 6.63
N GLY A 158 -12.90 2.18 7.88
CA GLY A 158 -13.77 2.55 8.98
C GLY A 158 -15.04 1.73 9.16
N ASP A 159 -15.38 0.85 8.21
CA ASP A 159 -16.48 -0.10 8.41
C ASP A 159 -16.04 -1.17 9.44
N ILE A 160 -16.98 -1.54 10.32
CA ILE A 160 -16.77 -2.62 11.28
C ILE A 160 -17.26 -3.93 10.67
N VAL A 161 -16.43 -4.96 10.73
CA VAL A 161 -16.73 -6.30 10.28
C VAL A 161 -16.72 -7.30 11.43
N VAL A 162 -17.58 -8.31 11.34
CA VAL A 162 -17.48 -9.54 12.12
C VAL A 162 -16.58 -10.49 11.34
N ALA A 163 -15.55 -11.03 11.98
CA ALA A 163 -14.58 -11.92 11.37
C ALA A 163 -14.24 -13.11 12.26
N VAL A 164 -13.83 -14.22 11.66
CA VAL A 164 -13.25 -15.37 12.37
C VAL A 164 -11.73 -15.30 12.29
N ILE A 165 -11.05 -15.54 13.39
CA ILE A 165 -9.60 -15.67 13.41
C ILE A 165 -9.20 -16.99 12.76
N LYS A 166 -8.52 -16.95 11.62
CA LYS A 166 -8.03 -18.16 10.93
C LYS A 166 -6.69 -18.63 11.45
N GLU A 167 -5.88 -17.67 11.91
CA GLU A 167 -4.58 -17.92 12.48
C GLU A 167 -4.30 -16.93 13.61
N ALA A 168 -3.82 -17.44 14.74
CA ALA A 168 -3.55 -16.68 15.96
C ALA A 168 -2.16 -17.04 16.49
N VAL A 169 -1.53 -16.10 17.19
CA VAL A 169 -0.28 -16.33 17.91
C VAL A 169 -0.58 -17.16 19.16
N PRO A 170 0.14 -18.28 19.40
CA PRO A 170 -0.05 -19.09 20.61
C PRO A 170 0.20 -18.30 21.90
N ASN A 171 -0.52 -18.65 22.98
CA ASN A 171 -0.39 -18.03 24.31
C ASN A 171 -0.70 -16.52 24.37
N MET A 172 -1.50 -16.02 23.42
CA MET A 172 -2.07 -14.67 23.44
C MET A 172 -3.54 -14.72 23.82
N THR A 173 -4.14 -13.55 24.07
CA THR A 173 -5.54 -13.41 24.46
C THR A 173 -6.53 -13.88 23.40
N LEU A 174 -6.13 -13.89 22.12
CA LEU A 174 -6.99 -14.26 20.99
C LEU A 174 -6.67 -15.66 20.50
N GLU A 175 -7.71 -16.46 20.25
CA GLU A 175 -7.57 -17.86 19.84
C GLU A 175 -8.02 -18.09 18.38
N ARG A 176 -7.51 -19.16 17.77
CA ARG A 176 -7.96 -19.59 16.44
C ARG A 176 -9.44 -19.98 16.51
N SER A 177 -10.18 -19.64 15.45
CA SER A 177 -11.63 -19.84 15.30
C SER A 177 -12.51 -18.98 16.20
N GLU A 178 -11.95 -18.08 17.01
CA GLU A 178 -12.73 -17.08 17.74
C GLU A 178 -13.41 -16.11 16.77
N VAL A 179 -14.68 -15.77 17.04
CA VAL A 179 -15.43 -14.76 16.30
C VAL A 179 -15.24 -13.40 16.96
N ILE A 180 -14.70 -12.46 16.22
CA ILE A 180 -14.33 -11.13 16.71
C ILE A 180 -14.94 -10.02 15.87
N ARG A 181 -14.87 -8.79 16.38
CA ARG A 181 -15.12 -7.56 15.62
C ARG A 181 -13.78 -6.94 15.24
N ALA A 182 -13.69 -6.42 14.03
CA ALA A 182 -12.53 -5.69 13.54
C ALA A 182 -12.97 -4.48 12.73
N VAL A 183 -12.19 -3.40 12.78
CA VAL A 183 -12.37 -2.23 11.92
C VAL A 183 -11.39 -2.27 10.77
N ILE A 184 -11.86 -2.00 9.55
CA ILE A 184 -11.00 -1.92 8.37
C ILE A 184 -10.19 -0.61 8.45
N VAL A 185 -8.87 -0.69 8.44
CA VAL A 185 -7.97 0.48 8.54
C VAL A 185 -7.24 0.79 7.24
N ARG A 186 -7.03 -0.21 6.37
CA ARG A 186 -6.42 -0.06 5.04
C ARG A 186 -7.16 -0.88 4.01
N THR A 187 -7.21 -0.36 2.79
CA THR A 187 -7.78 -1.06 1.64
C THR A 187 -6.93 -0.89 0.38
N CYS A 188 -6.76 -1.98 -0.37
CA CYS A 188 -6.21 -1.93 -1.73
C CYS A 188 -7.14 -1.17 -2.70
N LYS A 189 -8.43 -1.05 -2.37
CA LYS A 189 -9.36 -0.24 -3.15
C LYS A 189 -9.17 1.24 -2.81
N GLU A 190 -9.15 2.07 -3.85
CA GLU A 190 -8.98 3.51 -3.75
C GLU A 190 -10.07 4.18 -2.90
N LEU A 191 -9.65 4.99 -1.94
CA LEU A 191 -10.51 5.89 -1.17
C LEU A 191 -10.43 7.29 -1.77
N LYS A 192 -11.56 7.83 -2.20
CA LYS A 192 -11.65 9.19 -2.75
C LYS A 192 -11.99 10.19 -1.66
N ARG A 193 -11.12 11.18 -1.47
CA ARG A 193 -11.33 12.31 -0.56
C ARG A 193 -12.18 13.40 -1.20
N SER A 194 -12.79 14.22 -0.37
CA SER A 194 -13.58 15.39 -0.79
C SER A 194 -12.75 16.41 -1.60
N ASN A 195 -11.45 16.52 -1.31
CA ASN A 195 -10.52 17.35 -2.06
C ASN A 195 -10.03 16.73 -3.39
N GLY A 196 -10.59 15.59 -3.80
CA GLY A 196 -10.27 14.91 -5.06
C GLY A 196 -9.06 13.98 -5.01
N ILE A 197 -8.32 13.92 -3.90
CA ILE A 197 -7.17 13.01 -3.73
C ILE A 197 -7.69 11.56 -3.61
N LEU A 198 -7.05 10.64 -4.33
CA LEU A 198 -7.26 9.20 -4.19
C LEU A 198 -6.14 8.59 -3.36
N ILE A 199 -6.51 7.76 -2.38
CA ILE A 199 -5.60 7.00 -1.52
C ILE A 199 -5.74 5.52 -1.79
N GLN A 200 -4.61 4.85 -1.98
CA GLN A 200 -4.56 3.41 -2.16
C GLN A 200 -3.43 2.82 -1.31
N TYR A 201 -3.75 1.77 -0.57
CA TYR A 201 -2.79 0.97 0.18
C TYR A 201 -2.36 -0.25 -0.63
N ASP A 202 -1.21 -0.83 -0.31
CA ASP A 202 -0.78 -2.08 -0.96
C ASP A 202 -1.52 -3.31 -0.43
N ASP A 203 -2.06 -3.25 0.79
CA ASP A 203 -2.76 -4.32 1.47
C ASP A 203 -4.15 -3.92 1.98
N ASN A 204 -4.91 -4.93 2.38
CA ASN A 204 -6.07 -4.75 3.24
C ASN A 204 -5.64 -5.11 4.66
N ALA A 205 -5.89 -4.21 5.61
CA ALA A 205 -5.60 -4.42 7.02
C ALA A 205 -6.81 -4.07 7.87
N ALA A 206 -6.98 -4.80 8.96
CA ALA A 206 -8.02 -4.58 9.95
C ALA A 206 -7.43 -4.64 11.35
N VAL A 207 -7.98 -3.85 12.27
CA VAL A 207 -7.60 -3.83 13.69
C VAL A 207 -8.70 -4.47 14.51
N VAL A 208 -8.35 -5.39 15.40
CA VAL A 208 -9.32 -6.07 16.27
C VAL A 208 -9.85 -5.11 17.33
N ILE A 209 -11.16 -5.06 17.50
CA ILE A 209 -11.84 -4.16 18.44
C ILE A 209 -12.74 -4.90 19.43
N ASP A 210 -13.02 -4.25 20.56
CA ASP A 210 -14.04 -4.66 21.52
C ASP A 210 -15.46 -4.28 21.07
N GLN A 211 -16.45 -4.44 21.97
CA GLN A 211 -17.83 -4.08 21.67
C GLN A 211 -18.07 -2.57 21.59
N GLU A 212 -17.26 -1.79 22.31
CA GLU A 212 -17.31 -0.32 22.39
C GLU A 212 -16.54 0.36 21.25
N GLY A 213 -15.74 -0.38 20.49
CA GLY A 213 -14.93 0.12 19.38
C GLY A 213 -13.48 0.45 19.74
N ASN A 214 -13.02 0.08 20.94
CA ASN A 214 -11.62 0.25 21.34
C ASN A 214 -10.76 -0.89 20.77
N PRO A 215 -9.49 -0.62 20.40
CA PRO A 215 -8.60 -1.67 19.93
C PRO A 215 -8.25 -2.65 21.06
N LYS A 216 -8.28 -3.96 20.76
CA LYS A 216 -7.78 -5.00 21.69
C LYS A 216 -6.25 -4.99 21.80
N GLY A 217 -5.56 -4.61 20.73
CA GLY A 217 -4.11 -4.42 20.72
C GLY A 217 -3.68 -3.11 21.38
N THR A 218 -2.49 -3.09 21.96
CA THR A 218 -1.92 -1.88 22.60
C THR A 218 -1.10 -1.02 21.65
N ARG A 219 -0.79 -1.51 20.44
CA ARG A 219 -0.01 -0.80 19.40
C ARG A 219 -0.50 -1.16 18.01
N ILE A 220 -0.47 -0.17 17.13
CA ILE A 220 -0.72 -0.32 15.69
C ILE A 220 0.59 -0.05 14.97
N PHE A 221 0.93 -0.88 13.99
CA PHE A 221 2.24 -0.79 13.32
C PHE A 221 2.16 -0.19 11.91
N CYS A 222 0.95 -0.01 11.36
CA CYS A 222 0.74 0.47 10.00
C CYS A 222 0.32 1.95 9.93
N ALA A 223 0.63 2.60 8.80
CA ALA A 223 0.06 3.90 8.48
C ALA A 223 -1.45 3.77 8.23
N ILE A 224 -2.22 4.73 8.72
CA ILE A 224 -3.68 4.70 8.67
C ILE A 224 -4.27 5.96 8.07
N ALA A 225 -5.52 5.85 7.60
CA ALA A 225 -6.25 6.96 7.02
C ALA A 225 -6.81 7.88 8.11
N ARG A 226 -6.68 9.20 7.94
CA ARG A 226 -7.24 10.21 8.85
C ARG A 226 -8.77 10.13 8.99
N GLU A 227 -9.44 9.53 8.01
CA GLU A 227 -10.88 9.29 7.99
C GLU A 227 -11.36 8.50 9.20
N LEU A 228 -10.50 7.64 9.79
CA LEU A 228 -10.80 6.93 11.02
C LEU A 228 -11.09 7.87 12.21
N ARG A 229 -10.51 9.08 12.22
CA ARG A 229 -10.79 10.09 13.26
C ARG A 229 -12.22 10.62 13.17
N GLN A 230 -12.76 10.75 11.97
CA GLN A 230 -14.13 11.22 11.74
C GLN A 230 -15.17 10.17 12.15
N LEU A 231 -14.76 8.90 12.17
CA LEU A 231 -15.60 7.75 12.53
C LEU A 231 -15.43 7.34 14.00
N ASN A 232 -14.97 8.25 14.86
CA ASN A 232 -14.78 8.06 16.31
C ASN A 232 -13.72 7.02 16.72
N PHE A 233 -12.83 6.58 15.83
CA PHE A 233 -11.73 5.66 16.16
C PHE A 233 -10.48 6.41 16.68
N THR A 234 -10.66 7.38 17.58
CA THR A 234 -9.58 8.26 18.05
C THR A 234 -8.45 7.51 18.75
N LYS A 235 -8.75 6.44 19.50
CA LYS A 235 -7.73 5.60 20.16
C LYS A 235 -6.84 4.89 19.14
N ILE A 236 -7.44 4.32 18.09
CA ILE A 236 -6.71 3.69 16.97
C ILE A 236 -5.83 4.73 16.28
N VAL A 237 -6.37 5.91 16.03
CA VAL A 237 -5.61 7.01 15.41
C VAL A 237 -4.40 7.44 16.25
N SER A 238 -4.53 7.39 17.57
CA SER A 238 -3.47 7.80 18.50
C SER A 238 -2.37 6.74 18.65
N LEU A 239 -2.67 5.47 18.37
CA LEU A 239 -1.72 4.35 18.50
C LEU A 239 -0.92 4.09 17.22
N ALA A 240 -1.30 4.71 16.10
CA ALA A 240 -0.65 4.49 14.82
C ALA A 240 0.62 5.35 14.66
N PRO A 241 1.66 4.84 13.97
CA PRO A 241 2.90 5.56 13.73
C PRO A 241 2.71 6.75 12.77
N GLU A 242 1.81 6.63 11.80
CA GLU A 242 1.56 7.66 10.80
C GLU A 242 0.07 7.74 10.46
N VAL A 243 -0.45 8.98 10.37
CA VAL A 243 -1.85 9.26 10.02
C VAL A 243 -1.87 10.15 8.78
N LEU A 244 -2.54 9.67 7.74
CA LEU A 244 -2.42 10.20 6.38
C LEU A 244 -3.72 10.69 5.80
#